data_AF-A0AA37U2U6-F1
#
_entry.id   AF-A0AA37U2U6-F1
#
_cell.length_a   1.000
_cell.length_b   1.000
_cell.length_c   1.000
_cell.angle_alpha   90.00
_cell.angle_beta   90.00
_cell.angle_gamma   90.00
#
_symmetry.space_group_name_H-M   'P 1'
#
loop_
_entity.id
_entity.type
_entity.pdbx_description
1 polymer ?
#
loop_
_entity_poly.entity_id
_entity_poly.type
_entity_poly.pdbx_seq_one_letter_code
_entity_poly.pdbx_strand_id
1 'polypeptide(L)' 'MKHQDLINRMTLKEKTSLLSGQDFWRMQDIAKHDIPSLTLQTVHTA' A
#
# COMPACT_ATOMS: atom_id res chain seq x y z
N MET A 1 2.13 12.02 12.61
CA MET A 1 1.58 11.05 11.64
C MET A 1 1.32 9.72 12.35
N LYS A 2 0.18 9.05 12.12
CA LYS A 2 -0.22 7.84 12.86
C LYS A 2 0.69 6.60 12.61
N HIS A 3 1.40 6.57 11.48
CA HIS A 3 2.23 5.41 11.07
C HIS A 3 3.70 5.77 10.86
N GLN A 4 4.22 6.78 11.58
CA GLN A 4 5.57 7.30 11.36
C GLN A 4 6.66 6.25 11.58
N ASP A 5 6.53 5.41 12.61
CA ASP A 5 7.51 4.37 12.93
C ASP A 5 7.63 3.32 11.83
N LEU A 6 6.50 2.95 11.22
CA LEU A 6 6.47 2.06 10.06
C LEU A 6 7.20 2.71 8.87
N ILE A 7 6.85 3.96 8.53
CA ILE A 7 7.47 4.70 7.42
C ILE A 7 8.98 4.86 7.59
N ASN A 8 9.46 5.02 8.83
CA ASN A 8 10.89 5.14 9.13
C ASN A 8 11.66 3.83 8.88
N ARG A 9 11.00 2.67 8.98
CA ARG A 9 11.60 1.34 8.71
C ARG A 9 11.64 0.98 7.21
N MET A 10 10.98 1.77 6.36
CA MET A 10 10.91 1.52 4.92
C MET A 10 12.10 2.11 4.16
N THR A 11 12.55 1.39 3.14
CA THR A 11 13.51 1.91 2.14
C THR A 11 12.85 2.96 1.24
N LEU A 12 13.66 3.75 0.53
CA LEU A 12 13.12 4.72 -0.44
C LEU A 12 12.31 4.02 -1.53
N LYS A 13 12.77 2.87 -2.03
CA LYS A 13 12.09 2.09 -3.07
C LYS A 13 10.71 1.62 -2.62
N GLU A 14 10.60 1.12 -1.38
CA GLU A 14 9.32 0.70 -0.78
C GLU A 14 8.35 1.90 -0.61
N LYS A 15 8.88 3.09 -0.29
CA LYS A 15 8.05 4.30 -0.22
C LYS A 15 7.53 4.70 -1.60
N THR A 16 8.42 4.72 -2.60
CA THR A 16 8.03 5.09 -3.97
C THR A 16 7.07 4.08 -4.59
N SER A 17 7.17 2.79 -4.26
CA SER A 17 6.30 1.77 -4.82
C SER A 17 4.85 1.90 -4.34
N LEU A 18 4.61 2.46 -3.15
CA LEU A 18 3.26 2.72 -2.64
C LEU A 18 2.57 3.92 -3.32
N LEU A 19 3.31 4.72 -4.09
CA LEU A 19 2.76 5.88 -4.80
C LEU A 19 2.05 5.50 -6.12
N SER A 20 2.13 4.22 -6.50
CA SER A 20 1.49 3.66 -7.69
C SER A 20 0.77 2.36 -7.36
N GLY A 21 -0.31 2.07 -8.09
CA GLY A 21 -0.94 0.75 -8.05
C GLY A 21 -0.01 -0.34 -8.60
N GLN A 22 -0.20 -1.56 -8.14
CA GLN A 22 0.43 -2.77 -8.69
C GLN A 22 -0.19 -3.11 -10.05
N ASP A 23 -1.50 -2.94 -10.18
CA ASP A 23 -2.26 -3.06 -11.43
C ASP A 23 -3.45 -2.09 -11.42
N PHE A 24 -4.36 -2.23 -12.40
CA PHE A 24 -5.54 -1.37 -12.56
C PHE A 24 -6.41 -1.27 -11.30
N TRP A 25 -6.45 -2.33 -10.48
CA TRP A 25 -7.39 -2.44 -9.37
C TRP A 25 -6.70 -2.72 -8.03
N ARG A 26 -5.39 -2.96 -8.00
CA ARG A 26 -4.69 -3.39 -6.78
C ARG A 26 -3.60 -2.42 -6.35
N MET A 27 -3.54 -2.16 -5.05
CA MET A 27 -2.44 -1.44 -4.41
C MET A 27 -1.22 -2.35 -4.21
N GLN A 28 -0.03 -1.74 -4.19
CA GLN A 28 1.23 -2.43 -3.92
C GLN A 28 1.27 -3.00 -2.49
N ASP A 29 1.60 -4.29 -2.38
CA ASP A 29 1.91 -4.96 -1.12
C ASP A 29 3.38 -4.78 -0.73
N ILE A 30 3.67 -4.85 0.58
CA ILE A 30 5.03 -4.90 1.10
C ILE A 30 5.10 -5.94 2.23
N ALA A 31 5.40 -7.18 1.83
CA ALA A 31 5.43 -8.35 2.73
C ALA A 31 6.37 -8.18 3.94
N LYS A 32 7.51 -7.48 3.78
CA LYS A 32 8.47 -7.23 4.87
C LYS A 32 7.86 -6.49 6.08
N HIS A 33 6.82 -5.69 5.83
CA HIS A 33 6.16 -4.89 6.86
C HIS A 33 4.70 -5.31 7.08
N ASP A 34 4.31 -6.50 6.62
CA ASP A 34 2.95 -7.03 6.73
C ASP A 34 1.88 -6.11 6.10
N ILE A 35 2.22 -5.40 5.03
CA ILE A 35 1.29 -4.55 4.29
C ILE A 35 0.66 -5.37 3.15
N PRO A 36 -0.64 -5.68 3.20
CA PRO A 36 -1.30 -6.47 2.16
C PRO A 36 -1.61 -5.62 0.92
N SER A 37 -1.81 -6.30 -0.21
CA SER A 37 -2.41 -5.68 -1.40
C SER A 37 -3.89 -5.40 -1.12
N LEU A 38 -4.37 -4.22 -1.50
CA LEU A 38 -5.77 -3.83 -1.38
C LEU A 38 -6.40 -3.72 -2.76
N THR A 39 -7.56 -4.34 -2.94
CA THR A 39 -8.36 -4.19 -4.16
C THR A 39 -9.26 -2.97 -4.05
N LEU A 40 -9.15 -2.09 -5.04
CA LEU A 40 -9.99 -0.91 -5.23
C LEU A 40 -11.19 -1.32 -6.08
N GLN A 41 -12.37 -1.27 -5.49
CA GLN A 41 -13.63 -1.52 -6.16
C GLN A 41 -14.67 -0.52 -5.64
N THR A 42 -15.51 -0.01 -6.53
CA THR A 42 -16.67 0.77 -6.11
C THR A 42 -17.62 -0.18 -5.38
N VAL A 43 -17.89 0.10 -4.10
CA VAL A 43 -18.95 -0.61 -3.39
C VAL A 43 -20.29 -0.08 -3.89
N HIS A 44 -21.07 -0.92 -4.56
CA HIS A 44 -22.51 -0.69 -4.71
C HIS A 44 -23.20 -1.35 -3.52
N THR A 45 -23.25 -0.63 -2.41
CA THR A 45 -24.16 -0.97 -1.32
C THR A 45 -25.56 -0.58 -1.80
N ALA A 46 -26.40 -1.58 -2.06
CA ALA A 46 -27.82 -1.43 -2.35
C ALA A 46 -28.60 -0.91 -1.14
#